data_AF-A0AAD9VGU4-F1
#
_entry.id   AF-A0AAD9VGU4-F1
#
_cell.length_a   1.000
_cell.length_b   1.000
_cell.length_c   1.000
_cell.angle_alpha   90.00
_cell.angle_beta   90.00
_cell.angle_gamma   90.00
#
_symmetry.space_group_name_H-M   'P 1'
#
loop_
_entity.id
_entity.type
_entity.pdbx_description
1 polymer ?
#
loop_
_entity_poly.entity_id
_entity_poly.type
_entity_poly.pdbx_seq_one_letter_code
_entity_poly.pdbx_strand_id
1 'polypeptide(L)'
;MDKEPNQRRAHFVPIILCCFLLACSGIVYGIYTYREISWLKEQIRLHHKVIVALQERAHTSDFQGPPERSQFRGNTVGSNTKTSTGMPVTTMHSTDSAHVVGYGQLIENPRTMVNRITNWKLGHISGNMKFVENSFLEIGTTGYHFVYSQLFYCEGDTLFMGHYTFINDKSVMRSISSVADKNRKYNTNYQGAVFFLTKGDRISVRIPFKKCFSMNRETSYFGAFLITPVVNVTDSSTTAFLFCVREIFVLHSRVGDQQSKITSLESVTEEIQRRIAESNISSDDISKVEVTEESLDQKEDQSADSAHIVGCGDHINPSTVHQITNWRLGHISGNMKFVSDSFLLIGTPGYYFIYSQLFYYAGDTLFMGHYTYINEVQVMRSISSVVSEIRKYNTNYQGAVFLLRKGDKISVRIPFTKSYFMNNQTSYFGAFLIRPVADVTESPTTSSQDPL
;
A
#
# COMPACT_ATOMS: atom_id res chain seq x y z
N MET A 1 48.26 45.56 -5.64
CA MET A 1 47.25 45.90 -4.63
C MET A 1 46.28 44.72 -4.62
N ASP A 2 46.56 43.73 -3.77
CA ASP A 2 45.89 42.44 -3.72
C ASP A 2 44.68 42.47 -2.77
N LYS A 3 43.50 42.17 -3.30
CA LYS A 3 42.32 41.57 -2.64
C LYS A 3 41.61 40.80 -3.78
N GLU A 4 41.29 39.51 -3.73
CA GLU A 4 40.66 38.74 -2.65
C GLU A 4 40.98 37.23 -2.77
N PRO A 5 41.34 36.54 -1.67
CA PRO A 5 41.32 35.08 -1.60
C PRO A 5 40.12 34.50 -0.83
N ASN A 6 39.09 35.30 -0.50
CA ASN A 6 38.10 34.90 0.52
C ASN A 6 36.83 34.19 0.00
N GLN A 7 36.51 34.24 -1.29
CA GLN A 7 35.24 33.70 -1.79
C GLN A 7 35.27 32.19 -2.08
N ARG A 8 36.44 31.60 -2.36
CA ARG A 8 36.55 30.13 -2.54
C ARG A 8 36.59 29.35 -1.23
N ARG A 9 37.00 29.96 -0.11
CA ARG A 9 37.02 29.29 1.21
C ARG A 9 35.62 29.10 1.81
N ALA A 10 34.67 30.00 1.51
CA ALA A 10 33.33 29.98 2.10
C ALA A 10 32.45 28.78 1.68
N HIS A 11 32.68 28.20 0.49
CA HIS A 11 31.91 27.04 0.01
C HIS A 11 32.53 25.68 0.34
N PHE A 12 33.84 25.63 0.62
CA PHE A 12 34.52 24.36 0.93
C PHE A 12 34.33 23.92 2.38
N VAL A 13 34.27 24.86 3.32
CA VAL A 13 34.11 24.55 4.75
C VAL A 13 32.77 23.84 5.04
N PRO A 14 31.61 24.27 4.50
CA PRO A 14 30.34 23.57 4.71
C PRO A 14 30.32 22.17 4.09
N ILE A 15 30.94 21.99 2.91
CA ILE A 15 31.00 20.69 2.22
C ILE A 15 31.87 19.71 3.01
N ILE A 16 33.05 20.16 3.47
CA ILE A 16 33.96 19.33 4.27
C ILE A 16 33.31 18.98 5.62
N LEU A 17 32.62 19.93 6.26
CA LEU A 17 31.88 19.67 7.50
C LEU A 17 30.74 18.65 7.30
N CYS A 18 30.00 18.76 6.19
CA CYS A 18 28.94 17.82 5.85
C CYS A 18 29.48 16.41 5.56
N CYS A 19 30.59 16.29 4.81
CA CYS A 19 31.27 15.02 4.58
C CYS A 19 31.81 14.40 5.89
N PHE A 20 32.34 15.22 6.79
CA PHE A 20 32.84 14.76 8.09
C PHE A 20 31.70 14.26 8.99
N LEU A 21 30.58 14.99 9.03
CA LEU A 21 29.39 14.58 9.80
C LEU A 21 28.76 13.29 9.23
N LEU A 22 28.73 13.12 7.91
CA LEU A 22 28.25 11.88 7.27
C LEU A 22 29.18 10.69 7.56
N ALA A 23 30.49 10.92 7.59
CA ALA A 23 31.45 9.88 7.98
C ALA A 23 31.30 9.50 9.46
N CYS A 24 31.16 10.48 10.35
CA CYS A 24 30.90 10.22 11.77
C CYS A 24 29.56 9.52 12.01
N SER A 25 28.49 9.90 11.31
CA SER A 25 27.19 9.22 11.41
C SER A 25 27.27 7.80 10.87
N GLY A 26 28.01 7.56 9.79
CA GLY A 26 28.25 6.22 9.24
C GLY A 26 29.01 5.32 10.21
N ILE A 27 30.00 5.86 10.92
CA ILE A 27 30.78 5.11 11.94
C ILE A 27 29.92 4.81 13.17
N VAL A 28 29.16 5.78 13.69
CA VAL A 28 28.24 5.57 14.82
C VAL A 28 27.15 4.56 14.44
N TYR A 29 26.60 4.67 13.23
CA TYR A 29 25.62 3.71 12.70
C TYR A 29 26.24 2.31 12.53
N GLY A 30 27.48 2.21 12.06
CA GLY A 30 28.20 0.94 11.97
C GLY A 30 28.43 0.28 13.33
N ILE A 31 28.81 1.05 14.35
CA ILE A 31 29.00 0.55 15.71
C ILE A 31 27.66 0.14 16.34
N TYR A 32 26.62 0.94 16.16
CA TYR A 32 25.29 0.66 16.68
C TYR A 32 24.66 -0.58 16.01
N THR A 33 24.69 -0.67 14.68
CA THR A 33 24.19 -1.84 13.94
C THR A 33 25.01 -3.10 14.24
N TYR A 34 26.33 -3.01 14.40
CA TYR A 34 27.14 -4.16 14.80
C TYR A 34 26.79 -4.66 16.20
N ARG A 35 26.52 -3.75 17.15
CA ARG A 35 26.15 -4.11 18.52
C ARG A 35 24.74 -4.71 18.59
N GLU A 36 23.78 -4.12 17.86
CA GLU A 36 22.42 -4.63 17.70
C GLU A 36 22.37 -6.00 17.01
N ILE A 37 23.11 -6.18 15.90
CA ILE A 37 23.15 -7.46 15.17
C ILE A 37 23.81 -8.54 16.03
N SER A 38 24.84 -8.20 16.81
CA SER A 38 25.49 -9.13 17.73
C SER A 38 24.54 -9.56 18.86
N TRP A 39 23.72 -8.64 19.37
CA TRP A 39 22.71 -8.92 20.40
C TRP A 39 21.54 -9.75 19.86
N LEU A 40 21.02 -9.39 18.67
CA LEU A 40 19.99 -10.16 17.96
C LEU A 40 20.44 -11.58 17.62
N LYS A 41 21.71 -11.78 17.25
CA LYS A 41 22.26 -13.13 17.02
C LYS A 41 22.25 -13.99 18.27
N GLU A 42 22.55 -13.42 19.43
CA GLU A 42 22.51 -14.17 20.69
C GLU A 42 21.07 -14.47 21.13
N GLN A 43 20.14 -13.53 20.92
CA GLN A 43 18.71 -13.75 21.15
C GLN A 43 18.12 -14.83 20.24
N ILE A 44 18.45 -14.84 18.95
CA ILE A 44 18.03 -15.90 18.02
C ILE A 44 18.58 -17.26 18.46
N ARG A 45 19.82 -17.31 18.96
CA ARG A 45 20.43 -18.55 19.45
C ARG A 45 19.73 -19.09 20.70
N LEU A 46 19.28 -18.21 21.60
CA LEU A 46 18.49 -18.57 22.78
C LEU A 46 17.09 -19.05 22.39
N HIS A 47 16.40 -18.36 21.49
CA HIS A 47 15.07 -18.77 21.00
C HIS A 47 15.10 -20.11 20.26
N HIS A 48 16.16 -20.38 19.49
CA HIS A 48 16.32 -21.67 18.79
C HIS A 48 16.38 -22.85 19.79
N LYS A 49 17.04 -22.68 20.94
CA LYS A 49 17.07 -23.72 21.99
C LYS A 49 15.70 -23.95 22.63
N VAL A 50 14.91 -22.91 22.82
CA VAL A 50 13.55 -23.00 23.40
C VAL A 50 12.58 -23.67 22.43
N ILE A 51 12.65 -23.33 21.13
CA ILE A 51 11.80 -23.93 20.09
C ILE A 51 12.08 -25.43 19.94
N VAL A 52 13.35 -25.85 19.97
CA VAL A 52 13.72 -27.27 19.93
C VAL A 52 13.16 -28.03 21.15
N ALA A 53 13.22 -27.45 22.35
CA ALA A 53 12.65 -28.04 23.56
C ALA A 53 11.10 -28.13 23.54
N LEU A 54 10.43 -27.20 22.84
CA LEU A 54 8.96 -27.22 22.66
C LEU A 54 8.52 -28.22 21.59
N GLN A 55 9.31 -28.44 20.53
CA GLN A 55 9.01 -29.46 19.51
C GLN A 55 9.14 -30.89 20.05
N GLU A 56 10.07 -31.15 20.98
CA GLU A 56 10.16 -32.45 21.67
C GLU A 56 8.93 -32.74 22.56
N ARG A 57 8.22 -31.71 23.03
CA ARG A 57 7.01 -31.83 23.87
C ARG A 57 5.70 -31.98 23.07
N ALA A 58 5.67 -31.53 21.82
CA ALA A 58 4.46 -31.54 20.98
C ALA A 58 4.17 -32.91 20.31
N HIS A 59 5.08 -33.86 20.41
CA HIS A 59 4.90 -35.21 19.84
C HIS A 59 3.96 -36.13 20.65
N THR A 60 3.34 -35.64 21.72
CA THR A 60 2.41 -36.40 22.58
C THR A 60 1.10 -35.65 22.80
N SER A 61 0.18 -35.64 21.84
CA SER A 61 -1.28 -35.62 22.06
C SER A 61 -2.05 -35.50 20.75
N ASP A 62 -3.04 -36.39 20.59
CA ASP A 62 -3.78 -36.67 19.36
C ASP A 62 -5.30 -36.52 19.62
N PHE A 63 -6.04 -36.15 18.56
CA PHE A 63 -7.51 -36.27 18.28
C PHE A 63 -8.60 -35.83 19.30
N GLN A 64 -9.62 -35.07 18.83
CA GLN A 64 -10.94 -35.55 18.31
C GLN A 64 -11.99 -34.39 18.25
N GLY A 65 -12.69 -34.22 17.12
CA GLY A 65 -13.88 -33.35 16.96
C GLY A 65 -15.19 -34.15 16.89
N PRO A 66 -16.39 -33.51 16.91
CA PRO A 66 -17.48 -33.84 15.94
C PRO A 66 -18.41 -32.60 15.62
N PRO A 67 -19.62 -32.71 14.99
CA PRO A 67 -19.90 -32.16 13.63
C PRO A 67 -21.17 -31.24 13.48
N GLU A 68 -21.44 -30.87 12.22
CA GLU A 68 -22.46 -29.96 11.61
C GLU A 68 -23.96 -30.08 12.02
N ARG A 69 -24.73 -28.96 11.89
CA ARG A 69 -25.76 -28.78 10.84
C ARG A 69 -26.42 -27.38 10.76
N SER A 70 -26.86 -27.08 9.54
CA SER A 70 -27.43 -25.88 8.91
C SER A 70 -28.86 -25.47 9.26
N GLN A 71 -29.19 -24.18 9.09
CA GLN A 71 -30.21 -23.62 8.16
C GLN A 71 -30.60 -22.19 8.60
N PHE A 72 -30.64 -21.21 7.68
CA PHE A 72 -31.79 -20.29 7.62
C PHE A 72 -31.93 -19.63 6.24
N ARG A 73 -33.21 -19.47 5.89
CA ARG A 73 -33.82 -19.16 4.61
C ARG A 73 -33.83 -17.64 4.37
N GLY A 74 -33.71 -17.23 3.12
CA GLY A 74 -33.75 -15.82 2.71
C GLY A 74 -35.14 -15.19 2.80
N ASN A 75 -35.15 -13.85 2.79
CA ASN A 75 -36.29 -13.03 2.37
C ASN A 75 -35.78 -11.75 1.68
N THR A 76 -36.50 -11.35 0.64
CA THR A 76 -36.23 -10.20 -0.24
C THR A 76 -37.40 -9.22 -0.10
N VAL A 77 -37.14 -7.92 0.16
CA VAL A 77 -37.92 -6.70 -0.24
C VAL A 77 -36.98 -5.50 0.04
N GLY A 78 -36.86 -4.40 -0.72
CA GLY A 78 -37.58 -3.90 -1.87
C GLY A 78 -36.89 -2.66 -2.48
N SER A 79 -37.35 -2.29 -3.66
CA SER A 79 -36.93 -1.18 -4.50
C SER A 79 -37.35 0.18 -3.92
N ASN A 80 -36.44 1.17 -3.94
CA ASN A 80 -36.82 2.59 -3.91
C ASN A 80 -36.03 3.38 -4.96
N THR A 81 -36.78 4.24 -5.64
CA THR A 81 -36.43 5.12 -6.76
C THR A 81 -35.52 6.28 -6.30
N LYS A 82 -34.51 6.62 -7.12
CA LYS A 82 -33.62 7.77 -6.90
C LYS A 82 -34.14 9.00 -7.64
N THR A 83 -34.44 10.05 -6.89
CA THR A 83 -34.56 11.43 -7.39
C THR A 83 -33.16 12.05 -7.48
N SER A 84 -32.81 12.58 -8.65
CA SER A 84 -31.56 13.29 -8.89
C SER A 84 -31.75 14.78 -8.66
N THR A 85 -31.15 15.34 -7.61
CA THR A 85 -30.92 16.78 -7.49
C THR A 85 -29.42 17.03 -7.67
N GLY A 86 -29.06 17.54 -8.84
CA GLY A 86 -27.71 18.02 -9.14
C GLY A 86 -27.40 19.26 -8.30
N MET A 87 -26.24 19.24 -7.64
CA MET A 87 -25.70 20.37 -6.89
C MET A 87 -24.54 21.01 -7.67
N PRO A 88 -24.30 22.32 -7.48
CA PRO A 88 -23.65 23.17 -8.46
C PRO A 88 -22.14 22.95 -8.58
N VAL A 89 -21.67 23.01 -9.83
CA VAL A 89 -20.27 23.00 -10.22
C VAL A 89 -19.60 24.26 -9.67
N THR A 90 -18.80 24.09 -8.62
CA THR A 90 -17.75 25.07 -8.30
C THR A 90 -16.65 24.88 -9.34
N THR A 91 -16.30 25.95 -10.04
CA THR A 91 -15.24 26.02 -11.05
C THR A 91 -13.95 25.40 -10.52
N MET A 92 -13.66 24.16 -10.94
CA MET A 92 -12.38 23.50 -10.69
C MET A 92 -11.29 24.29 -11.43
N HIS A 93 -10.34 24.85 -10.67
CA HIS A 93 -9.01 25.13 -11.22
C HIS A 93 -8.50 23.83 -11.86
N SER A 94 -8.08 23.87 -13.12
CA SER A 94 -7.76 22.64 -13.86
C SER A 94 -6.61 21.93 -13.15
N THR A 95 -6.89 20.76 -12.58
CA THR A 95 -5.87 19.94 -11.92
C THR A 95 -5.05 19.21 -12.98
N ASP A 96 -3.74 19.11 -12.74
CA ASP A 96 -2.81 18.35 -13.59
C ASP A 96 -3.37 16.94 -13.82
N SER A 97 -3.66 16.61 -15.07
CA SER A 97 -4.17 15.29 -15.42
C SER A 97 -3.90 14.97 -16.88
N ALA A 98 -3.59 13.71 -17.16
CA ALA A 98 -3.34 13.24 -18.51
C ALA A 98 -3.89 11.82 -18.68
N HIS A 99 -4.45 11.57 -19.86
CA HIS A 99 -4.93 10.27 -20.28
C HIS A 99 -4.41 10.01 -21.69
N VAL A 100 -3.72 8.89 -21.84
CA VAL A 100 -3.09 8.45 -23.07
C VAL A 100 -3.70 7.13 -23.46
N VAL A 101 -4.03 6.99 -24.74
CA VAL A 101 -4.81 5.87 -25.27
C VAL A 101 -4.00 5.13 -26.31
N GLY A 102 -4.30 3.85 -26.48
CA GLY A 102 -3.66 3.04 -27.51
C GLY A 102 -3.95 3.58 -28.89
N TYR A 103 -2.93 3.55 -29.74
CA TYR A 103 -3.04 3.92 -31.14
C TYR A 103 -2.33 2.90 -32.03
N GLY A 104 -3.13 2.19 -32.81
CA GLY A 104 -2.67 1.17 -33.73
C GLY A 104 -3.54 -0.08 -33.63
N GLN A 105 -3.08 -1.14 -34.27
CA GLN A 105 -3.73 -2.44 -34.21
C GLN A 105 -2.96 -3.36 -33.24
N LEU A 106 -2.91 -4.63 -33.58
CA LEU A 106 -2.16 -5.66 -32.88
C LEU A 106 -0.66 -5.37 -32.91
N ILE A 107 0.00 -5.50 -31.76
CA ILE A 107 1.45 -5.47 -31.64
C ILE A 107 1.92 -6.83 -31.15
N GLU A 108 2.93 -7.37 -31.84
CA GLU A 108 3.72 -8.50 -31.37
C GLU A 108 5.05 -7.97 -30.85
N ASN A 109 5.27 -8.05 -29.53
CA ASN A 109 6.53 -7.63 -28.94
C ASN A 109 7.58 -8.74 -29.10
N PRO A 110 8.73 -8.52 -29.77
CA PRO A 110 9.79 -9.52 -29.88
C PRO A 110 10.46 -9.81 -28.52
N ARG A 111 10.91 -11.06 -28.30
CA ARG A 111 11.40 -11.63 -27.01
C ARG A 111 12.56 -10.87 -26.34
N THR A 112 13.25 -9.97 -27.04
CA THR A 112 14.65 -9.65 -26.72
C THR A 112 14.87 -8.40 -25.90
N MET A 113 13.84 -7.57 -25.63
CA MET A 113 14.00 -6.36 -24.81
C MET A 113 12.73 -6.06 -24.00
N VAL A 114 12.90 -5.54 -22.77
CA VAL A 114 11.81 -4.91 -22.02
C VAL A 114 11.41 -3.66 -22.77
N ASN A 115 10.43 -3.80 -23.66
CA ASN A 115 10.11 -2.75 -24.61
C ASN A 115 9.11 -1.79 -24.01
N ARG A 116 9.53 -0.52 -24.03
CA ARG A 116 8.65 0.61 -23.83
C ARG A 116 7.64 0.64 -24.96
N ILE A 117 6.37 0.69 -24.62
CA ILE A 117 5.30 0.81 -25.63
C ILE A 117 5.33 2.25 -26.15
N THR A 118 5.32 2.42 -27.48
CA THR A 118 5.34 3.73 -28.18
C THR A 118 4.09 3.96 -29.03
N ASN A 119 3.21 2.97 -29.11
CA ASN A 119 1.95 3.01 -29.86
C ASN A 119 0.83 3.69 -29.08
N TRP A 120 1.12 4.90 -28.64
CA TRP A 120 0.24 5.70 -27.82
C TRP A 120 -0.15 6.99 -28.54
N LYS A 121 -1.35 7.47 -28.27
CA LYS A 121 -1.83 8.77 -28.71
C LYS A 121 -2.43 9.52 -27.53
N LEU A 122 -2.27 10.84 -27.53
CA LEU A 122 -2.87 11.69 -26.52
C LEU A 122 -4.40 11.60 -26.59
N GLY A 123 -5.03 11.23 -25.47
CA GLY A 123 -6.49 11.27 -25.31
C GLY A 123 -6.94 12.57 -24.67
N HIS A 124 -6.33 12.94 -23.55
CA HIS A 124 -6.60 14.15 -22.78
C HIS A 124 -5.34 14.63 -22.05
N ILE A 125 -5.18 15.94 -21.91
CA ILE A 125 -4.17 16.56 -21.05
C ILE A 125 -4.67 17.89 -20.50
N SER A 126 -4.38 18.14 -19.24
CA SER A 126 -4.75 19.34 -18.49
C SER A 126 -3.63 19.71 -17.52
N GLY A 127 -3.48 21.00 -17.25
CA GLY A 127 -2.45 21.53 -16.37
C GLY A 127 -1.05 21.45 -16.98
N ASN A 128 -0.05 21.15 -16.14
CA ASN A 128 1.37 21.21 -16.50
C ASN A 128 1.96 19.89 -17.00
N MET A 129 1.17 18.82 -17.05
CA MET A 129 1.62 17.53 -17.56
C MET A 129 1.95 17.60 -19.05
N LYS A 130 2.88 16.76 -19.52
CA LYS A 130 3.23 16.65 -20.95
C LYS A 130 3.21 15.21 -21.39
N PHE A 131 2.80 14.98 -22.63
CA PHE A 131 2.97 13.70 -23.31
C PHE A 131 4.09 13.84 -24.34
N VAL A 132 5.13 13.03 -24.20
CA VAL A 132 6.39 13.20 -24.91
C VAL A 132 6.72 11.94 -25.72
N GLU A 133 7.18 12.15 -26.96
CA GLU A 133 7.67 11.10 -27.88
C GLU A 133 6.72 9.92 -28.09
N ASN A 134 5.40 10.15 -27.98
CA ASN A 134 4.38 9.11 -28.04
C ASN A 134 4.63 7.95 -27.06
N SER A 135 5.32 8.18 -25.94
CA SER A 135 5.84 7.07 -25.15
C SER A 135 5.69 7.24 -23.64
N PHE A 136 5.82 8.45 -23.12
CA PHE A 136 5.73 8.68 -21.68
C PHE A 136 5.00 9.97 -21.33
N LEU A 137 4.44 9.98 -20.13
CA LEU A 137 3.87 11.16 -19.49
C LEU A 137 4.91 11.76 -18.56
N GLU A 138 5.23 13.04 -18.76
CA GLU A 138 6.09 13.83 -17.90
C GLU A 138 5.24 14.64 -16.90
N ILE A 139 5.59 14.55 -15.62
CA ILE A 139 4.89 15.21 -14.52
C ILE A 139 5.21 16.70 -14.48
N GLY A 140 4.17 17.53 -14.45
CA GLY A 140 4.29 18.99 -14.45
C GLY A 140 4.40 19.63 -13.07
N THR A 141 3.72 19.03 -12.09
CA THR A 141 3.59 19.55 -10.73
C THR A 141 4.10 18.52 -9.73
N THR A 142 4.94 18.93 -8.77
CA THR A 142 5.36 18.03 -7.68
C THR A 142 4.19 17.76 -6.74
N GLY A 143 3.97 16.50 -6.38
CA GLY A 143 2.91 16.12 -5.44
C GLY A 143 2.49 14.66 -5.55
N TYR A 144 1.41 14.30 -4.86
CA TYR A 144 0.83 12.97 -4.93
C TYR A 144 -0.05 12.84 -6.18
N HIS A 145 0.25 11.83 -6.99
CA HIS A 145 -0.49 11.53 -8.22
C HIS A 145 -1.08 10.13 -8.14
N PHE A 146 -2.33 9.99 -8.59
CA PHE A 146 -2.86 8.67 -8.92
C PHE A 146 -2.39 8.29 -10.32
N VAL A 147 -1.67 7.19 -10.43
CA VAL A 147 -1.17 6.64 -11.71
C VAL A 147 -1.93 5.36 -12.01
N TYR A 148 -2.38 5.19 -13.25
CA TYR A 148 -3.11 4.01 -13.68
C TYR A 148 -2.73 3.56 -15.09
N SER A 149 -2.98 2.28 -15.38
CA SER A 149 -2.71 1.69 -16.69
C SER A 149 -3.58 0.46 -16.94
N GLN A 150 -3.99 0.29 -18.19
CA GLN A 150 -4.67 -0.90 -18.69
C GLN A 150 -4.10 -1.31 -20.04
N LEU A 151 -3.97 -2.62 -20.28
CA LEU A 151 -3.71 -3.17 -21.59
C LEU A 151 -4.66 -4.31 -21.93
N PHE A 152 -5.01 -4.41 -23.20
CA PHE A 152 -5.79 -5.51 -23.77
C PHE A 152 -4.93 -6.52 -24.51
N TYR A 153 -4.93 -7.74 -24.01
CA TYR A 153 -4.12 -8.83 -24.52
C TYR A 153 -4.93 -9.84 -25.31
N CYS A 154 -4.24 -10.52 -26.23
CA CYS A 154 -4.82 -11.53 -27.11
C CYS A 154 -3.82 -12.64 -27.47
N GLU A 155 -2.83 -12.89 -26.61
CA GLU A 155 -1.84 -13.95 -26.75
C GLU A 155 -2.35 -15.25 -26.13
N GLY A 156 -2.36 -16.35 -26.91
CA GLY A 156 -2.96 -17.63 -26.50
C GLY A 156 -1.96 -18.67 -26.00
N ASP A 157 -0.72 -18.59 -26.47
CA ASP A 157 0.24 -19.69 -26.32
C ASP A 157 1.16 -19.53 -25.10
N THR A 158 0.85 -18.57 -24.24
CA THR A 158 1.64 -18.27 -23.04
C THR A 158 0.88 -18.60 -21.76
N LEU A 159 1.60 -18.75 -20.64
CA LEU A 159 1.00 -19.08 -19.34
C LEU A 159 0.21 -17.92 -18.75
N PHE A 160 0.76 -16.71 -18.84
CA PHE A 160 0.19 -15.49 -18.30
C PHE A 160 0.59 -14.29 -19.15
N MET A 161 -0.15 -13.20 -19.04
CA MET A 161 0.12 -11.92 -19.70
C MET A 161 0.22 -10.85 -18.62
N GLY A 162 0.79 -9.70 -18.96
CA GLY A 162 0.95 -8.62 -18.01
C GLY A 162 1.88 -7.51 -18.47
N HIS A 163 1.72 -6.35 -17.85
CA HIS A 163 2.51 -5.14 -18.11
C HIS A 163 2.89 -4.47 -16.81
N TYR A 164 3.97 -3.71 -16.90
CA TYR A 164 4.56 -3.01 -15.78
C TYR A 164 4.46 -1.51 -16.03
N THR A 165 4.12 -0.77 -14.99
CA THR A 165 4.21 0.70 -14.98
C THR A 165 5.55 1.10 -14.39
N PHE A 166 6.22 2.03 -15.06
CA PHE A 166 7.54 2.52 -14.72
C PHE A 166 7.50 4.00 -14.42
N ILE A 167 8.21 4.42 -13.37
CA ILE A 167 8.55 5.81 -13.07
C ILE A 167 10.08 5.92 -13.18
N ASN A 168 10.59 6.80 -14.06
CA ASN A 168 12.03 7.01 -14.29
C ASN A 168 12.81 5.70 -14.44
N ASP A 169 12.34 4.81 -15.33
CA ASP A 169 12.95 3.49 -15.59
C ASP A 169 12.92 2.48 -14.42
N LYS A 170 12.31 2.83 -13.28
CA LYS A 170 12.02 1.90 -12.19
C LYS A 170 10.59 1.38 -12.28
N SER A 171 10.41 0.06 -12.33
CA SER A 171 9.09 -0.56 -12.22
C SER A 171 8.48 -0.23 -10.85
N VAL A 172 7.20 0.13 -10.83
CA VAL A 172 6.49 0.48 -9.58
C VAL A 172 5.17 -0.28 -9.40
N MET A 173 4.54 -0.70 -10.49
CA MET A 173 3.33 -1.55 -10.45
C MET A 173 3.39 -2.62 -11.54
N ARG A 174 2.82 -3.79 -11.27
CA ARG A 174 2.70 -4.91 -12.21
C ARG A 174 1.30 -5.50 -12.15
N SER A 175 0.73 -5.73 -13.33
CA SER A 175 -0.57 -6.37 -13.51
C SER A 175 -0.34 -7.64 -14.33
N ILE A 176 -0.89 -8.77 -13.87
CA ILE A 176 -0.65 -10.10 -14.41
C ILE A 176 -1.97 -10.88 -14.45
N SER A 177 -2.21 -11.64 -15.51
CA SER A 177 -3.31 -12.61 -15.54
C SER A 177 -2.97 -13.85 -16.33
N SER A 178 -3.48 -14.98 -15.89
CA SER A 178 -3.29 -16.25 -16.58
C SER A 178 -4.10 -16.29 -17.87
N VAL A 179 -3.52 -16.87 -18.91
CA VAL A 179 -4.24 -17.12 -20.17
C VAL A 179 -5.01 -18.42 -20.00
N ALA A 180 -6.31 -18.42 -20.31
CA ALA A 180 -7.11 -19.63 -20.17
C ALA A 180 -6.65 -20.72 -21.16
N ASP A 181 -6.72 -20.41 -22.45
CA ASP A 181 -6.22 -21.26 -23.54
C ASP A 181 -6.14 -20.45 -24.85
N LYS A 182 -5.67 -21.10 -25.94
CA LYS A 182 -5.51 -20.48 -27.26
C LYS A 182 -6.80 -19.93 -27.87
N ASN A 183 -7.97 -20.44 -27.46
CA ASN A 183 -9.27 -20.01 -27.96
C ASN A 183 -9.90 -18.95 -27.04
N ARG A 184 -9.58 -18.98 -25.74
CA ARG A 184 -10.04 -18.04 -24.71
C ARG A 184 -8.88 -17.17 -24.20
N LYS A 185 -8.28 -16.43 -25.12
CA LYS A 185 -7.03 -15.67 -24.90
C LYS A 185 -7.19 -14.17 -24.62
N TYR A 186 -8.40 -13.65 -24.76
CA TYR A 186 -8.68 -12.23 -24.62
C TYR A 186 -8.82 -11.83 -23.16
N ASN A 187 -8.04 -10.84 -22.71
CA ASN A 187 -8.13 -10.34 -21.35
C ASN A 187 -7.63 -8.89 -21.25
N THR A 188 -8.21 -8.09 -20.36
CA THR A 188 -7.69 -6.77 -20.00
C THR A 188 -7.08 -6.83 -18.61
N ASN A 189 -5.92 -6.21 -18.43
CA ASN A 189 -5.32 -6.07 -17.10
C ASN A 189 -5.24 -4.60 -16.73
N TYR A 190 -5.86 -4.25 -15.61
CA TYR A 190 -5.87 -2.91 -15.05
C TYR A 190 -5.07 -2.87 -13.75
N GLN A 191 -4.41 -1.75 -13.49
CA GLN A 191 -3.84 -1.41 -12.20
C GLN A 191 -3.82 0.10 -11.98
N GLY A 192 -3.91 0.53 -10.73
CA GLY A 192 -3.66 1.92 -10.34
C GLY A 192 -3.20 2.04 -8.88
N ALA A 193 -2.44 3.10 -8.58
CA ALA A 193 -1.99 3.42 -7.22
C ALA A 193 -1.53 4.88 -7.12
N VAL A 194 -1.32 5.34 -5.88
CA VAL A 194 -0.82 6.68 -5.59
C VAL A 194 0.69 6.68 -5.44
N PHE A 195 1.36 7.67 -6.03
CA PHE A 195 2.79 7.90 -5.92
C PHE A 195 3.09 9.36 -5.64
N PHE A 196 4.10 9.62 -4.82
CA PHE A 196 4.71 10.95 -4.77
C PHE A 196 5.62 11.10 -5.99
N LEU A 197 5.33 12.09 -6.84
CA LEU A 197 6.08 12.37 -8.06
C LEU A 197 6.60 13.81 -8.02
N THR A 198 7.80 14.00 -8.53
CA THR A 198 8.42 15.31 -8.71
C THR A 198 8.23 15.80 -10.13
N LYS A 199 8.20 17.13 -10.30
CA LYS A 199 8.21 17.74 -11.62
C LYS A 199 9.38 17.19 -12.46
N GLY A 200 9.07 16.70 -13.66
CA GLY A 200 10.01 16.07 -14.57
C GLY A 200 10.05 14.54 -14.49
N ASP A 201 9.42 13.92 -13.49
CA ASP A 201 9.30 12.45 -13.44
C ASP A 201 8.51 11.93 -14.64
N ARG A 202 8.91 10.75 -15.14
CA ARG A 202 8.35 10.16 -16.37
C ARG A 202 7.67 8.83 -16.10
N ILE A 203 6.39 8.75 -16.46
CA ILE A 203 5.57 7.54 -16.39
C ILE A 203 5.56 6.85 -17.76
N SER A 204 5.88 5.56 -17.80
CA SER A 204 5.77 4.73 -19.01
C SER A 204 5.20 3.36 -18.71
N VAL A 205 4.61 2.71 -19.71
CA VAL A 205 4.15 1.31 -19.65
C VAL A 205 5.06 0.44 -20.52
N ARG A 206 5.48 -0.69 -19.97
CA ARG A 206 6.38 -1.64 -20.66
C ARG A 206 5.90 -3.07 -20.53
N ILE A 207 6.27 -3.88 -21.50
CA ILE A 207 6.01 -5.32 -21.49
C ILE A 207 7.35 -6.05 -21.48
N PRO A 208 7.67 -6.79 -20.41
CA PRO A 208 8.97 -7.45 -20.27
C PRO A 208 9.01 -8.83 -20.94
N PHE A 209 7.98 -9.21 -21.70
CA PHE A 209 7.84 -10.53 -22.30
C PHE A 209 7.39 -10.45 -23.77
N LYS A 210 7.67 -11.49 -24.56
CA LYS A 210 7.04 -11.64 -25.89
C LYS A 210 5.55 -11.91 -25.72
N LYS A 211 4.72 -11.01 -26.24
CA LYS A 211 3.25 -11.06 -26.16
C LYS A 211 2.61 -10.34 -27.34
N CYS A 212 1.42 -10.81 -27.71
CA CYS A 212 0.46 -10.09 -28.54
C CYS A 212 -0.54 -9.28 -27.70
N PHE A 213 -0.67 -8.00 -27.99
CA PHE A 213 -1.63 -7.08 -27.36
C PHE A 213 -2.17 -6.07 -28.38
N SER A 214 -3.36 -5.55 -28.13
CA SER A 214 -4.06 -4.64 -29.04
C SER A 214 -4.01 -3.22 -28.50
N MET A 215 -3.58 -2.28 -29.35
CA MET A 215 -3.47 -0.86 -29.00
C MET A 215 -4.67 -0.05 -29.49
N ASN A 216 -5.86 -0.41 -29.02
CA ASN A 216 -7.07 0.37 -29.26
C ASN A 216 -7.32 1.39 -28.12
N ARG A 217 -8.17 2.37 -28.41
CA ARG A 217 -8.41 3.51 -27.52
C ARG A 217 -9.21 3.13 -26.28
N GLU A 218 -10.12 2.17 -26.41
CA GLU A 218 -11.13 1.84 -25.41
C GLU A 218 -10.61 0.87 -24.33
N THR A 219 -9.65 0.02 -24.68
CA THR A 219 -9.21 -1.08 -23.79
C THR A 219 -7.72 -1.08 -23.46
N SER A 220 -6.91 -0.22 -24.11
CA SER A 220 -5.49 -0.01 -23.79
C SER A 220 -5.23 1.48 -23.55
N TYR A 221 -4.85 1.85 -22.34
CA TYR A 221 -4.63 3.24 -21.95
C TYR A 221 -3.75 3.34 -20.70
N PHE A 222 -3.17 4.50 -20.45
CA PHE A 222 -2.57 4.82 -19.16
C PHE A 222 -2.67 6.32 -18.89
N GLY A 223 -2.53 6.71 -17.63
CA GLY A 223 -2.67 8.11 -17.27
C GLY A 223 -2.26 8.37 -15.84
N ALA A 224 -2.30 9.65 -15.51
CA ALA A 224 -2.15 10.09 -14.14
C ALA A 224 -2.93 11.38 -13.91
N PHE A 225 -3.30 11.63 -12.66
CA PHE A 225 -3.83 12.92 -12.22
C PHE A 225 -3.29 13.29 -10.84
N LEU A 226 -3.10 14.58 -10.63
CA LEU A 226 -2.68 15.16 -9.36
C LEU A 226 -3.81 15.06 -8.33
N ILE A 227 -3.50 14.47 -7.19
CA ILE A 227 -4.37 14.44 -6.01
C ILE A 227 -4.10 15.69 -5.18
N THR A 228 -2.84 15.91 -4.81
CA THR A 228 -2.43 16.99 -3.92
C THR A 228 -1.09 17.55 -4.35
N PRO A 229 -1.00 18.85 -4.74
CA PRO A 229 0.29 19.48 -4.98
C PRO A 229 1.07 19.58 -3.68
N VAL A 230 2.39 19.42 -3.77
CA VAL A 230 3.32 19.73 -2.69
C VAL A 230 4.18 20.88 -3.15
N VAL A 231 3.92 22.07 -2.61
CA VAL A 231 4.67 23.27 -2.93
C VAL A 231 5.96 23.24 -2.13
N ASN A 232 7.10 23.06 -2.81
CA ASN A 232 8.40 23.27 -2.18
C ASN A 232 8.52 24.77 -1.87
N VAL A 233 8.44 25.14 -0.58
CA VAL A 233 8.99 26.42 -0.14
C VAL A 233 10.48 26.38 -0.49
N THR A 234 10.88 27.28 -1.37
CA THR A 234 12.24 27.37 -1.91
C THR A 234 13.28 27.46 -0.79
N ASP A 235 14.03 26.38 -0.56
CA ASP A 235 15.47 26.46 -0.31
C ASP A 235 16.15 25.12 -0.62
N SER A 236 17.14 25.17 -1.50
CA SER A 236 17.82 23.97 -2.03
C SER A 236 18.72 23.28 -0.99
N SER A 237 19.01 23.92 0.14
CA SER A 237 19.73 23.34 1.28
C SER A 237 18.81 22.59 2.25
N THR A 238 17.57 23.04 2.42
CA THR A 238 16.57 22.39 3.27
C THR A 238 15.92 21.18 2.61
N THR A 239 15.94 21.07 1.28
CA THR A 239 15.37 19.91 0.58
C THR A 239 16.18 18.64 0.81
N ALA A 240 17.52 18.72 0.76
CA ALA A 240 18.40 17.61 1.13
C ALA A 240 18.27 17.27 2.63
N PHE A 241 18.16 18.30 3.48
CA PHE A 241 17.95 18.13 4.92
C PHE A 241 16.60 17.50 5.25
N LEU A 242 15.50 17.90 4.60
CA LEU A 242 14.17 17.32 4.76
C LEU A 242 14.08 15.91 4.19
N PHE A 243 14.81 15.61 3.10
CA PHE A 243 14.93 14.26 2.59
C PHE A 243 15.69 13.37 3.58
N CYS A 244 16.80 13.86 4.14
CA CYS A 244 17.55 13.16 5.19
C CYS A 244 16.72 13.00 6.48
N VAL A 245 16.00 14.04 6.92
CA VAL A 245 15.12 13.98 8.10
C VAL A 245 13.95 13.04 7.85
N ARG A 246 13.37 13.00 6.64
CA ARG A 246 12.32 12.05 6.25
C ARG A 246 12.84 10.62 6.26
N GLU A 247 14.01 10.35 5.69
CA GLU A 247 14.63 9.02 5.74
C GLU A 247 14.99 8.63 7.18
N ILE A 248 15.48 9.56 8.00
CA ILE A 248 15.72 9.36 9.44
C ILE A 248 14.42 9.09 10.19
N PHE A 249 13.31 9.75 9.86
CA PHE A 249 12.01 9.54 10.50
C PHE A 249 11.39 8.20 10.08
N VAL A 250 11.53 7.80 8.83
CA VAL A 250 11.16 6.46 8.34
C VAL A 250 12.03 5.39 9.01
N LEU A 251 13.32 5.65 9.20
CA LEU A 251 14.22 4.77 9.93
C LEU A 251 13.89 4.73 11.43
N HIS A 252 13.56 5.86 12.06
CA HIS A 252 13.12 5.93 13.46
C HIS A 252 11.78 5.23 13.66
N SER A 253 10.85 5.36 12.71
CA SER A 253 9.60 4.60 12.70
C SER A 253 9.85 3.09 12.55
N ARG A 254 10.80 2.67 11.69
CA ARG A 254 11.23 1.27 11.60
C ARG A 254 11.88 0.78 12.89
N VAL A 255 12.72 1.59 13.52
CA VAL A 255 13.37 1.26 14.80
C VAL A 255 12.32 1.19 15.91
N GLY A 256 11.35 2.11 15.95
CA GLY A 256 10.24 2.09 16.90
C GLY A 256 9.32 0.88 16.69
N ASP A 257 9.09 0.47 15.45
CA ASP A 257 8.32 -0.74 15.12
C ASP A 257 9.09 -2.01 15.51
N GLN A 258 10.42 -2.03 15.34
CA GLN A 258 11.28 -3.09 15.87
C GLN A 258 11.31 -3.11 17.40
N GLN A 259 11.37 -1.95 18.07
CA GLN A 259 11.34 -1.83 19.52
C GLN A 259 9.99 -2.28 20.09
N SER A 260 8.87 -1.92 19.45
CA SER A 260 7.52 -2.39 19.80
C SER A 260 7.41 -3.92 19.67
N LYS A 261 7.98 -4.49 18.61
CA LYS A 261 8.05 -5.95 18.42
C LYS A 261 8.91 -6.62 19.48
N ILE A 262 10.03 -6.01 19.88
CA ILE A 262 10.89 -6.49 20.98
C ILE A 262 10.14 -6.44 22.31
N THR A 263 9.50 -5.32 22.66
CA THR A 263 8.73 -5.19 23.91
C THR A 263 7.54 -6.13 23.97
N SER A 264 6.87 -6.38 22.83
CA SER A 264 5.82 -7.41 22.74
C SER A 264 6.37 -8.83 22.89
N LEU A 265 7.60 -9.10 22.44
CA LEU A 265 8.26 -10.39 22.63
C LEU A 265 8.73 -10.56 24.07
N GLU A 266 9.20 -9.49 24.72
CA GLU A 266 9.54 -9.45 26.14
C GLU A 266 8.30 -9.73 27.00
N SER A 267 7.16 -9.09 26.72
CA SER A 267 5.92 -9.35 27.46
C SER A 267 5.41 -10.79 27.28
N VAL A 268 5.56 -11.37 26.07
CA VAL A 268 5.23 -12.77 25.81
C VAL A 268 6.20 -13.71 26.53
N THR A 269 7.48 -13.35 26.60
CA THR A 269 8.51 -14.11 27.31
C THR A 269 8.28 -14.08 28.82
N GLU A 270 7.93 -12.92 29.37
CA GLU A 270 7.54 -12.76 30.77
C GLU A 270 6.26 -13.53 31.09
N GLU A 271 5.25 -13.51 30.21
CA GLU A 271 4.02 -14.31 30.39
C GLU A 271 4.30 -15.82 30.35
N ILE A 272 5.21 -16.27 29.49
CA ILE A 272 5.64 -17.68 29.42
C ILE A 272 6.42 -18.05 30.69
N GLN A 273 7.34 -17.19 31.15
CA GLN A 273 8.07 -17.41 32.39
C GLN A 273 7.14 -17.42 33.61
N ARG A 274 6.14 -16.53 33.63
CA ARG A 274 5.07 -16.48 34.63
C ARG A 274 4.27 -17.77 34.64
N ARG A 275 3.82 -18.26 33.49
CA ARG A 275 3.09 -19.55 33.38
C ARG A 275 3.93 -20.76 33.78
N ILE A 276 5.24 -20.71 33.55
CA ILE A 276 6.18 -21.74 34.02
C ILE A 276 6.33 -21.66 35.55
N ALA A 277 6.37 -20.47 36.14
CA ALA A 277 6.41 -20.27 37.59
C ALA A 277 5.08 -20.65 38.29
N GLU A 278 3.94 -20.30 37.68
CA GLU A 278 2.58 -20.65 38.13
C GLU A 278 2.32 -22.17 38.08
N SER A 279 3.03 -22.91 37.22
CA SER A 279 2.97 -24.38 37.19
C SER A 279 3.67 -25.06 38.38
N ASN A 280 4.30 -24.29 39.30
CA ASN A 280 5.19 -24.83 40.31
C ASN A 280 5.13 -24.22 41.73
N ILE A 281 4.13 -23.44 42.16
CA ILE A 281 3.80 -23.21 43.60
C ILE A 281 2.44 -22.49 43.77
N SER A 282 1.78 -22.76 44.90
CA SER A 282 0.48 -22.24 45.38
C SER A 282 0.56 -20.89 46.14
N SER A 283 -0.55 -20.14 46.07
CA SER A 283 -1.09 -19.09 46.97
C SER A 283 -0.58 -17.63 46.89
N ASP A 284 -1.57 -16.77 46.64
CA ASP A 284 -1.85 -15.39 47.07
C ASP A 284 -1.08 -14.14 46.55
N ASP A 285 -1.94 -13.15 46.24
CA ASP A 285 -1.81 -11.69 46.39
C ASP A 285 -1.48 -10.73 45.20
N ILE A 286 -2.51 -9.90 44.90
CA ILE A 286 -2.52 -8.42 44.89
C ILE A 286 -2.33 -7.60 43.57
N SER A 287 -3.47 -6.94 43.23
CA SER A 287 -3.74 -5.54 42.82
C SER A 287 -3.22 -4.84 41.54
N LYS A 288 -4.20 -4.19 40.87
CA LYS A 288 -4.25 -2.86 40.22
C LYS A 288 -2.93 -2.18 39.79
N VAL A 289 -2.84 -1.89 38.49
CA VAL A 289 -2.15 -0.69 37.97
C VAL A 289 -2.96 -0.12 36.78
N GLU A 290 -3.46 1.12 36.96
CA GLU A 290 -3.95 2.00 35.89
C GLU A 290 -2.76 2.52 35.06
N VAL A 291 -2.92 2.58 33.74
CA VAL A 291 -1.96 3.27 32.85
C VAL A 291 -2.60 4.57 32.36
N THR A 292 -2.00 5.68 32.77
CA THR A 292 -2.28 7.04 32.29
C THR A 292 -1.71 7.25 30.88
N GLU A 293 -2.56 7.63 29.93
CA GLU A 293 -2.16 8.09 28.60
C GLU A 293 -1.55 9.50 28.69
N GLU A 294 -0.27 9.64 28.38
CA GLU A 294 0.34 10.92 28.04
C GLU A 294 0.07 11.23 26.55
N SER A 295 -0.75 12.25 26.33
CA SER A 295 -1.04 12.83 25.02
C SER A 295 0.17 13.62 24.49
N LEU A 296 0.83 13.10 23.46
CA LEU A 296 1.75 13.88 22.63
C LEU A 296 0.93 14.68 21.60
N ASP A 297 0.87 15.99 21.78
CA ASP A 297 0.33 16.95 20.82
C ASP A 297 1.08 16.82 19.47
N GLN A 298 0.43 16.21 18.48
CA GLN A 298 0.89 16.17 17.10
C GLN A 298 0.36 17.39 16.35
N LYS A 299 1.29 18.26 15.95
CA LYS A 299 1.09 19.37 15.03
C LYS A 299 0.41 18.86 13.75
N GLU A 300 -0.82 19.32 13.47
CA GLU A 300 -1.58 18.97 12.27
C GLU A 300 -0.77 19.27 11.00
N ASP A 301 -0.47 18.23 10.22
CA ASP A 301 0.10 18.37 8.89
C ASP A 301 -1.02 18.80 7.93
N GLN A 302 -0.89 19.96 7.30
CA GLN A 302 -1.88 20.53 6.37
C GLN A 302 -1.94 19.77 5.01
N SER A 303 -1.28 18.62 4.90
CA SER A 303 -1.31 17.80 3.69
C SER A 303 -2.63 17.01 3.60
N ALA A 304 -3.18 16.87 2.38
CA ALA A 304 -4.42 16.12 2.21
C ALA A 304 -4.20 14.62 2.46
N ASP A 305 -5.19 14.00 3.11
CA ASP A 305 -5.17 12.58 3.48
C ASP A 305 -4.90 11.65 2.28
N SER A 306 -3.82 10.88 2.37
CA SER A 306 -3.52 9.81 1.43
C SER A 306 -2.62 8.76 2.06
N ALA A 307 -2.88 7.50 1.76
CA ALA A 307 -2.00 6.40 2.15
C ALA A 307 -1.87 5.35 1.04
N HIS A 308 -0.69 4.74 0.96
CA HIS A 308 -0.40 3.58 0.13
C HIS A 308 0.40 2.58 0.95
N ILE A 309 -0.16 1.38 1.11
CA ILE A 309 0.40 0.26 1.84
C ILE A 309 0.75 -0.82 0.82
N VAL A 310 1.93 -1.40 0.95
CA VAL A 310 2.45 -2.37 -0.01
C VAL A 310 2.80 -3.68 0.69
N GLY A 311 2.76 -4.78 -0.05
CA GLY A 311 3.22 -6.06 0.47
C GLY A 311 4.69 -6.03 0.85
N CYS A 312 5.04 -6.80 1.89
CA CYS A 312 6.41 -7.09 2.28
C CYS A 312 6.65 -8.61 2.35
N GLY A 313 7.58 -9.06 1.51
CA GLY A 313 7.99 -10.46 1.45
C GLY A 313 7.61 -11.14 0.14
N ASP A 314 7.72 -12.47 0.16
CA ASP A 314 7.54 -13.32 -1.01
C ASP A 314 6.19 -14.06 -0.91
N HIS A 315 6.22 -15.37 -1.12
CA HIS A 315 5.06 -16.24 -1.06
C HIS A 315 4.60 -16.43 0.38
N ILE A 316 3.30 -16.25 0.61
CA ILE A 316 2.68 -16.59 1.89
C ILE A 316 1.43 -17.45 1.70
N ASN A 317 1.18 -18.27 2.71
CA ASN A 317 0.00 -19.10 2.84
C ASN A 317 -0.51 -18.97 4.30
N PRO A 318 -1.32 -17.94 4.60
CA PRO A 318 -1.72 -17.64 5.96
C PRO A 318 -2.59 -18.75 6.54
N SER A 319 -2.31 -19.12 7.78
CA SER A 319 -3.04 -20.17 8.51
C SER A 319 -4.46 -19.78 8.90
N THR A 320 -4.78 -18.49 8.92
CA THR A 320 -6.09 -17.96 9.29
C THR A 320 -6.76 -17.24 8.12
N VAL A 321 -8.07 -17.46 7.98
CA VAL A 321 -8.89 -16.71 7.03
C VAL A 321 -8.95 -15.24 7.48
N HIS A 322 -9.08 -14.31 6.53
CA HIS A 322 -9.29 -12.88 6.75
C HIS A 322 -8.11 -12.04 7.28
N GLN A 323 -6.96 -12.62 7.57
CA GLN A 323 -5.81 -11.85 8.07
C GLN A 323 -4.65 -11.84 7.07
N ILE A 324 -4.17 -10.64 6.74
CA ILE A 324 -2.93 -10.41 5.98
C ILE A 324 -2.06 -9.51 6.84
N THR A 325 -0.89 -10.01 7.26
CA THR A 325 0.03 -9.28 8.16
C THR A 325 1.29 -8.80 7.45
N ASN A 326 1.54 -9.28 6.22
CA ASN A 326 2.71 -8.96 5.40
C ASN A 326 2.55 -7.62 4.67
N TRP A 327 2.16 -6.59 5.40
CA TRP A 327 2.07 -5.23 4.91
C TRP A 327 3.26 -4.41 5.37
N ARG A 328 3.57 -3.36 4.61
CA ARG A 328 4.47 -2.28 5.04
C ARG A 328 3.99 -0.95 4.50
N LEU A 329 4.31 0.11 5.20
CA LEU A 329 4.04 1.47 4.77
C LEU A 329 4.80 1.80 3.47
N GLY A 330 4.07 2.21 2.43
CA GLY A 330 4.64 2.81 1.22
C GLY A 330 4.70 4.34 1.36
N HIS A 331 3.55 4.96 1.61
CA HIS A 331 3.46 6.35 2.09
C HIS A 331 2.22 6.58 2.94
N ILE A 332 2.25 7.66 3.71
CA ILE A 332 1.10 8.23 4.41
C ILE A 332 1.24 9.74 4.47
N SER A 333 0.13 10.46 4.40
CA SER A 333 0.03 11.92 4.37
C SER A 333 -1.29 12.33 5.04
N GLY A 334 -1.31 13.52 5.63
CA GLY A 334 -2.46 14.07 6.34
C GLY A 334 -2.72 13.34 7.65
N ASN A 335 -3.99 13.21 8.00
CA ASN A 335 -4.46 12.68 9.28
C ASN A 335 -4.70 11.16 9.27
N MET A 336 -4.38 10.47 8.17
CA MET A 336 -4.48 9.02 8.10
C MET A 336 -3.40 8.35 8.96
N LYS A 337 -3.71 7.19 9.54
CA LYS A 337 -2.74 6.36 10.26
C LYS A 337 -2.75 4.94 9.73
N PHE A 338 -1.57 4.30 9.69
CA PHE A 338 -1.46 2.86 9.45
C PHE A 338 -1.21 2.18 10.80
N VAL A 339 -2.10 1.29 11.20
CA VAL A 339 -2.15 0.75 12.56
C VAL A 339 -1.92 -0.76 12.54
N SER A 340 -1.04 -1.21 13.44
CA SER A 340 -0.74 -2.64 13.71
C SER A 340 -0.44 -3.47 12.46
N ASP A 341 0.25 -2.87 11.48
CA ASP A 341 0.58 -3.50 10.20
C ASP A 341 -0.62 -4.13 9.46
N SER A 342 -1.84 -3.60 9.66
CA SER A 342 -3.07 -4.29 9.25
C SER A 342 -4.10 -3.40 8.57
N PHE A 343 -4.39 -2.22 9.12
CA PHE A 343 -5.47 -1.37 8.62
C PHE A 343 -5.10 0.11 8.59
N LEU A 344 -5.79 0.85 7.72
CA LEU A 344 -5.74 2.30 7.65
C LEU A 344 -6.85 2.90 8.51
N LEU A 345 -6.52 3.83 9.39
CA LEU A 345 -7.45 4.61 10.19
C LEU A 345 -7.67 5.98 9.54
N ILE A 346 -8.93 6.37 9.37
CA ILE A 346 -9.32 7.66 8.79
C ILE A 346 -9.25 8.77 9.83
N GLY A 347 -8.56 9.85 9.49
CA GLY A 347 -8.44 11.04 10.35
C GLY A 347 -9.39 12.17 9.98
N THR A 348 -9.64 12.37 8.69
CA THR A 348 -10.52 13.42 8.18
C THR A 348 -11.83 12.83 7.62
N PRO A 349 -13.02 13.27 8.08
CA PRO A 349 -14.27 12.84 7.46
C PRO A 349 -14.38 13.33 6.01
N GLY A 350 -14.86 12.48 5.11
CA GLY A 350 -15.01 12.86 3.70
C GLY A 350 -15.19 11.72 2.72
N TYR A 351 -15.19 12.05 1.44
CA TYR A 351 -15.23 11.07 0.35
C TYR A 351 -13.81 10.59 0.03
N TYR A 352 -13.57 9.30 0.16
CA TYR A 352 -12.29 8.66 -0.14
C TYR A 352 -12.42 7.75 -1.35
N PHE A 353 -11.43 7.79 -2.25
CA PHE A 353 -11.22 6.70 -3.20
C PHE A 353 -10.36 5.63 -2.52
N ILE A 354 -10.90 4.42 -2.38
CA ILE A 354 -10.20 3.26 -1.82
C ILE A 354 -9.85 2.32 -2.96
N TYR A 355 -8.63 1.78 -2.96
CA TYR A 355 -8.18 0.81 -3.96
C TYR A 355 -7.36 -0.31 -3.33
N SER A 356 -7.35 -1.48 -3.98
CA SER A 356 -6.55 -2.62 -3.55
C SER A 356 -6.21 -3.54 -4.71
N GLN A 357 -5.02 -4.14 -4.65
CA GLN A 357 -4.55 -5.18 -5.53
C GLN A 357 -3.89 -6.30 -4.72
N LEU A 358 -4.12 -7.55 -5.07
CA LEU A 358 -3.34 -8.70 -4.56
C LEU A 358 -2.95 -9.64 -5.70
N PHE A 359 -1.77 -10.25 -5.55
CA PHE A 359 -1.23 -11.25 -6.47
C PHE A 359 -1.40 -12.67 -5.93
N TYR A 360 -2.22 -13.46 -6.61
CA TYR A 360 -2.52 -14.84 -6.26
C TYR A 360 -1.73 -15.85 -7.10
N TYR A 361 -1.47 -17.01 -6.48
CA TYR A 361 -0.69 -18.09 -7.08
C TYR A 361 -1.14 -19.51 -6.64
N ALA A 362 -2.40 -19.68 -6.20
CA ALA A 362 -2.94 -20.97 -5.73
C ALA A 362 -3.62 -21.80 -6.85
N GLY A 363 -2.95 -22.81 -7.38
CA GLY A 363 -3.43 -23.58 -8.53
C GLY A 363 -4.56 -24.57 -8.27
N ASP A 364 -4.82 -24.84 -7.00
CA ASP A 364 -5.62 -25.93 -6.44
C ASP A 364 -7.00 -25.43 -5.94
N THR A 365 -7.48 -24.29 -6.43
CA THR A 365 -8.77 -23.71 -6.04
C THR A 365 -9.55 -23.25 -7.27
N LEU A 366 -10.87 -23.12 -7.14
CA LEU A 366 -11.73 -22.67 -8.23
C LEU A 366 -11.65 -21.16 -8.44
N PHE A 367 -11.48 -20.41 -7.36
CA PHE A 367 -11.48 -18.95 -7.37
C PHE A 367 -10.45 -18.40 -6.37
N MET A 368 -9.95 -17.22 -6.69
CA MET A 368 -9.08 -16.44 -5.83
C MET A 368 -9.63 -15.03 -5.74
N GLY A 369 -9.43 -14.38 -4.61
CA GLY A 369 -9.87 -13.02 -4.44
C GLY A 369 -9.61 -12.46 -3.07
N HIS A 370 -9.89 -11.17 -2.93
CA HIS A 370 -9.86 -10.45 -1.67
C HIS A 370 -11.02 -9.49 -1.61
N TYR A 371 -11.34 -9.15 -0.37
CA TYR A 371 -12.40 -8.23 -0.03
C TYR A 371 -11.77 -7.03 0.68
N THR A 372 -12.36 -5.87 0.43
CA THR A 372 -12.05 -4.65 1.18
C THR A 372 -13.16 -4.42 2.17
N TYR A 373 -12.77 -4.16 3.41
CA TYR A 373 -13.65 -3.90 4.52
C TYR A 373 -13.50 -2.46 4.97
N ILE A 374 -14.64 -1.83 5.29
CA ILE A 374 -14.69 -0.64 6.13
C ILE A 374 -15.24 -1.09 7.47
N ASN A 375 -14.45 -0.91 8.52
CA ASN A 375 -14.64 -1.53 9.82
C ASN A 375 -14.77 -3.06 9.64
N GLU A 376 -15.92 -3.62 10.02
CA GLU A 376 -16.22 -5.05 9.86
C GLU A 376 -17.18 -5.35 8.69
N VAL A 377 -17.48 -4.35 7.86
CA VAL A 377 -18.40 -4.50 6.73
C VAL A 377 -17.64 -4.65 5.42
N GLN A 378 -17.89 -5.74 4.71
CA GLN A 378 -17.37 -5.94 3.36
C GLN A 378 -18.05 -4.96 2.39
N VAL A 379 -17.25 -4.13 1.71
CA VAL A 379 -17.74 -3.10 0.79
C VAL A 379 -17.31 -3.31 -0.66
N MET A 380 -16.22 -4.04 -0.89
CA MET A 380 -15.77 -4.39 -2.24
C MET A 380 -15.28 -5.84 -2.30
N ARG A 381 -15.42 -6.48 -3.47
CA ARG A 381 -14.90 -7.82 -3.76
C ARG A 381 -14.24 -7.90 -5.13
N SER A 382 -13.04 -8.48 -5.18
CA SER A 382 -12.34 -8.77 -6.43
C SER A 382 -12.04 -10.26 -6.50
N ILE A 383 -12.62 -10.95 -7.48
CA ILE A 383 -12.58 -12.42 -7.60
C ILE A 383 -12.16 -12.76 -9.04
N SER A 384 -11.34 -13.79 -9.20
CA SER A 384 -10.96 -14.36 -10.48
C SER A 384 -10.99 -15.88 -10.42
N SER A 385 -11.37 -16.52 -11.53
CA SER A 385 -11.27 -17.96 -11.69
C SER A 385 -9.82 -18.39 -11.83
N VAL A 386 -9.47 -19.55 -11.28
CA VAL A 386 -8.18 -20.19 -11.53
C VAL A 386 -8.29 -21.04 -12.79
N VAL A 387 -7.32 -20.92 -13.69
CA VAL A 387 -7.33 -21.67 -14.95
C VAL A 387 -6.90 -23.12 -14.71
N SER A 388 -5.74 -23.30 -14.08
CA SER A 388 -5.20 -24.62 -13.71
C SER A 388 -4.01 -24.49 -12.75
N GLU A 389 -3.50 -25.63 -12.27
CA GLU A 389 -2.28 -25.68 -11.45
C GLU A 389 -1.02 -25.11 -12.12
N ILE A 390 -1.02 -25.07 -13.46
CA ILE A 390 0.09 -24.52 -14.25
C ILE A 390 -0.17 -23.02 -14.55
N ARG A 391 -1.44 -22.62 -14.70
CA ARG A 391 -1.89 -21.28 -15.10
C ARG A 391 -2.64 -20.60 -13.94
N LYS A 392 -1.91 -20.30 -12.86
CA LYS A 392 -2.47 -19.83 -11.57
C LYS A 392 -2.09 -18.41 -11.17
N TYR A 393 -1.44 -17.66 -12.06
CA TYR A 393 -0.93 -16.31 -11.80
C TYR A 393 -2.02 -15.27 -12.07
N ASN A 394 -2.49 -14.54 -11.06
CA ASN A 394 -3.46 -13.46 -11.26
C ASN A 394 -3.25 -12.32 -10.26
N THR A 395 -3.20 -11.08 -10.75
CA THR A 395 -3.40 -9.88 -9.92
C THR A 395 -4.86 -9.44 -10.03
N ASN A 396 -5.54 -9.32 -8.91
CA ASN A 396 -6.91 -8.82 -8.88
C ASN A 396 -6.89 -7.39 -8.35
N TYR A 397 -7.44 -6.44 -9.10
CA TYR A 397 -7.55 -5.04 -8.69
C TYR A 397 -9.02 -4.67 -8.43
N GLN A 398 -9.27 -3.73 -7.52
CA GLN A 398 -10.54 -3.03 -7.38
C GLN A 398 -10.34 -1.63 -6.79
N GLY A 399 -11.29 -0.72 -7.05
CA GLY A 399 -11.37 0.54 -6.33
C GLY A 399 -12.74 1.20 -6.47
N ALA A 400 -13.14 1.96 -5.45
CA ALA A 400 -14.41 2.67 -5.40
C ALA A 400 -14.36 3.84 -4.41
N VAL A 401 -15.39 4.68 -4.46
CA VAL A 401 -15.53 5.86 -3.59
C VAL A 401 -16.49 5.57 -2.44
N PHE A 402 -16.10 5.96 -1.23
CA PHE A 402 -16.91 5.84 -0.02
C PHE A 402 -16.88 7.12 0.79
N LEU A 403 -18.00 7.44 1.44
CA LEU A 403 -18.04 8.46 2.49
C LEU A 403 -17.56 7.80 3.78
N LEU A 404 -16.48 8.30 4.38
CA LEU A 404 -15.88 7.79 5.60
C LEU A 404 -15.92 8.85 6.70
N ARG A 405 -16.05 8.40 7.94
CA ARG A 405 -15.98 9.21 9.15
C ARG A 405 -14.59 9.09 9.78
N LYS A 406 -14.26 10.05 10.64
CA LYS A 406 -13.09 9.96 11.50
C LYS A 406 -13.20 8.68 12.35
N GLY A 407 -12.12 7.90 12.40
CA GLY A 407 -12.06 6.63 13.12
C GLY A 407 -12.48 5.40 12.32
N ASP A 408 -13.04 5.54 11.11
CA ASP A 408 -13.30 4.38 10.24
C ASP A 408 -12.00 3.67 9.86
N LYS A 409 -12.06 2.33 9.78
CA LYS A 409 -10.92 1.46 9.49
C LYS A 409 -11.04 0.84 8.12
N ILE A 410 -10.04 0.97 7.26
CA ILE A 410 -9.99 0.26 5.97
C ILE A 410 -9.02 -0.91 6.10
N SER A 411 -9.49 -2.13 5.78
CA SER A 411 -8.64 -3.32 5.73
C SER A 411 -8.87 -4.14 4.47
N VAL A 412 -7.84 -4.87 4.04
CA VAL A 412 -7.94 -5.86 2.96
C VAL A 412 -7.80 -7.25 3.57
N ARG A 413 -8.77 -8.10 3.29
CA ARG A 413 -8.88 -9.43 3.88
C ARG A 413 -9.07 -10.47 2.77
N ILE A 414 -8.49 -11.65 2.98
CA ILE A 414 -8.72 -12.80 2.11
C ILE A 414 -9.89 -13.64 2.64
N PRO A 415 -10.88 -13.98 1.82
CA PRO A 415 -11.95 -14.90 2.21
C PRO A 415 -11.52 -16.37 2.23
N PHE A 416 -10.34 -16.71 1.68
CA PHE A 416 -9.86 -18.08 1.58
C PHE A 416 -8.39 -18.16 1.99
N THR A 417 -8.04 -19.19 2.78
CA THR A 417 -6.66 -19.56 3.07
C THR A 417 -6.04 -20.20 1.84
N LYS A 418 -5.31 -19.40 1.05
CA LYS A 418 -4.65 -19.82 -0.18
C LYS A 418 -3.34 -19.06 -0.38
N SER A 419 -2.56 -19.51 -1.35
CA SER A 419 -1.25 -18.94 -1.71
C SER A 419 -1.34 -17.61 -2.45
N TYR A 420 -0.61 -16.61 -1.97
CA TYR A 420 -0.44 -15.32 -2.63
C TYR A 420 0.97 -14.77 -2.42
N PHE A 421 1.32 -13.72 -3.16
CA PHE A 421 2.65 -13.15 -3.19
C PHE A 421 2.60 -11.70 -2.68
N MET A 422 3.32 -11.37 -1.62
CA MET A 422 3.28 -10.05 -0.98
C MET A 422 4.39 -9.14 -1.48
N ASN A 423 4.54 -9.08 -2.80
CA ASN A 423 5.47 -8.15 -3.45
C ASN A 423 4.88 -6.74 -3.56
N ASN A 424 5.71 -5.74 -3.30
CA ASN A 424 5.31 -4.33 -3.25
C ASN A 424 4.83 -3.74 -4.58
N GLN A 425 5.05 -4.40 -5.72
CA GLN A 425 4.61 -3.94 -7.03
C GLN A 425 3.34 -4.66 -7.51
N THR A 426 2.94 -5.74 -6.86
CA THR A 426 1.79 -6.57 -7.30
C THR A 426 0.69 -6.66 -6.23
N SER A 427 1.03 -6.42 -4.97
CA SER A 427 0.13 -6.53 -3.82
C SER A 427 0.23 -5.27 -2.96
N TYR A 428 -0.86 -4.52 -2.87
CA TYR A 428 -0.93 -3.21 -2.22
C TYR A 428 -2.38 -2.79 -1.98
N PHE A 429 -2.61 -1.84 -1.09
CA PHE A 429 -3.88 -1.15 -0.96
C PHE A 429 -3.66 0.27 -0.47
N GLY A 430 -4.65 1.14 -0.67
CA GLY A 430 -4.52 2.52 -0.25
C GLY A 430 -5.82 3.28 -0.36
N ALA A 431 -5.79 4.53 0.09
CA ALA A 431 -6.89 5.45 -0.07
C ALA A 431 -6.37 6.88 -0.20
N PHE A 432 -7.17 7.76 -0.77
CA PHE A 432 -6.93 9.21 -0.73
C PHE A 432 -8.25 9.97 -0.63
N LEU A 433 -8.21 11.10 0.06
CA LEU A 433 -9.34 12.00 0.23
C LEU A 433 -9.60 12.75 -1.08
N ILE A 434 -10.82 12.63 -1.59
CA ILE A 434 -11.32 13.40 -2.73
C ILE A 434 -11.84 14.75 -2.25
N ARG A 435 -12.63 14.73 -1.16
CA ARG A 435 -13.28 15.93 -0.63
C ARG A 435 -13.62 15.76 0.85
N PRO A 436 -13.18 16.66 1.75
CA PRO A 436 -13.60 16.65 3.14
C PRO A 436 -15.09 16.98 3.27
N VAL A 437 -15.71 16.49 4.34
CA VAL A 437 -17.08 16.82 4.75
C VAL A 437 -17.04 17.24 6.21
N ALA A 438 -17.88 18.22 6.59
CA ALA A 438 -17.98 18.63 7.98
C ALA A 438 -18.38 17.42 8.85
N ASP A 439 -17.73 17.28 10.00
CA ASP A 439 -18.12 16.26 10.96
C ASP A 439 -19.47 16.67 11.53
N VAL A 440 -20.54 15.97 11.12
CA VAL A 440 -21.85 16.15 11.75
C VAL A 440 -21.79 15.35 13.04
N THR A 441 -21.16 15.93 14.05
CA THR A 441 -21.43 15.54 15.43
C THR A 441 -22.91 15.79 15.65
N GLU A 442 -23.66 14.73 15.91
CA GLU A 442 -25.03 14.86 16.40
C GLU A 442 -24.97 15.75 17.65
N SER A 443 -25.44 16.98 17.50
CA SER A 443 -25.70 17.86 18.63
C SER A 443 -26.66 17.10 19.56
N PRO A 444 -26.34 16.95 20.86
CA PRO A 444 -27.27 16.32 21.79
C PRO A 444 -28.53 17.17 21.77
N THR A 445 -29.64 16.60 21.32
CA THR A 445 -30.96 17.19 21.49
C THR A 445 -31.19 17.29 22.98
N THR A 446 -30.88 18.44 23.58
CA THR A 446 -31.44 18.84 24.85
C THR A 446 -32.95 18.88 24.65
N SER A 447 -33.65 17.84 25.09
CA SER A 447 -35.09 17.91 25.32
C SER A 447 -35.31 18.97 26.39
N SER A 448 -35.59 20.19 25.93
CA SER A 448 -36.12 21.25 26.76
C SER A 448 -37.39 20.74 27.42
N GLN A 449 -37.44 20.95 28.73
CA GLN A 449 -38.59 20.78 29.60
C GLN A 449 -39.85 21.36 28.95
N ASP A 450 -40.93 20.57 28.94
CA ASP A 450 -42.28 21.11 28.83
C ASP A 450 -42.63 21.86 30.11
N PRO A 451 -43.11 23.12 30.04
CA PRO A 451 -43.84 23.72 31.14
C PRO A 451 -45.35 23.52 30.96
N LEU A 452 -45.96 23.01 32.04
CA LEU A 452 -47.39 22.95 32.41
C LEU A 452 -48.28 21.89 31.75
#